data_AF-A0A0G0DNB8-F1
#
_entry.id   AF-A0A0G0DNB8-F1
#
_cell.length_a   1.000
_cell.length_b   1.000
_cell.length_c   1.000
_cell.angle_alpha   90.00
_cell.angle_beta   90.00
_cell.angle_gamma   90.00
#
_symmetry.space_group_name_H-M   'P 1'
#
loop_
_entity.id
_entity.type
_entity.pdbx_description
1 polymer ?
#
loop_
_entity_poly.entity_id
_entity_poly.type
_entity_poly.pdbx_seq_one_letter_code
_entity_poly.pdbx_strand_id
1 'polypeptide(L)'
;MLFQEKKTETSYKNNKNDVILYRDLNKREEIVSPSFAVEKKRHKKILKIFFIDHFHLLFKSAALNHLRIQECKSKSKVGDVCNFNFDSYSQLKRYQKKVRLFTFSTSFTAALIFVAVASFQFLNIQQGKSATFGWLQTDWSGGIDAVATAIHTSNQNGWIKFFSKDDDVDTSSGEIKISSTTDSFVTTSDTDFNAFAKTQSFVSGAGSAGTIYAQKPDGGSCTTNTECVNNWCNVNVCANPWTVGPCAGFAVYKEDSGDPAHPGTWQWKTSDTDCAAPQCLPVDGFDGLVADNNVDFSLYPSRNACKAIGGRLPTRNELLCIYSNKASYGMASATGLYNTSQEAAVNKILTVRFSDGFSNVAGAWYKTSWWLNRCVK
;
A
#
# COMPACT_ATOMS: atom_id res chain seq x y z
N MET A 1 25.76 -3.34 25.16
CA MET A 1 25.17 -4.65 24.85
C MET A 1 26.19 -5.42 24.01
N LEU A 2 26.79 -6.46 24.59
CA LEU A 2 27.81 -7.31 23.98
C LEU A 2 27.12 -8.52 23.33
N PHE A 3 27.25 -8.68 22.02
CA PHE A 3 26.93 -9.94 21.34
C PHE A 3 28.23 -10.72 21.13
N GLN A 4 28.30 -11.93 21.71
CA GLN A 4 29.35 -12.89 21.41
C GLN A 4 28.95 -13.73 20.19
N GLU A 5 29.85 -13.79 19.21
CA GLU A 5 29.79 -14.72 18.08
C GLU A 5 30.12 -16.14 18.53
N LYS A 6 29.24 -17.08 18.18
CA LYS A 6 29.43 -18.51 18.39
C LYS A 6 30.04 -19.11 17.12
N LYS A 7 31.37 -19.24 17.07
CA LYS A 7 32.07 -20.01 16.03
C LYS A 7 31.66 -21.49 16.11
N THR A 8 31.19 -22.04 15.01
CA THR A 8 31.03 -23.49 14.81
C THR A 8 32.05 -23.92 13.77
N GLU A 9 33.08 -24.64 14.22
CA GLU A 9 34.03 -25.33 13.34
C GLU A 9 33.45 -26.70 12.99
N THR A 10 33.15 -26.92 11.71
CA THR A 10 32.96 -28.27 11.16
C THR A 10 34.25 -28.71 10.48
N SER A 11 34.97 -29.62 11.16
CA SER A 11 36.12 -30.34 10.61
C SER A 11 35.61 -31.49 9.74
N TYR A 12 35.86 -31.43 8.43
CA TYR A 12 35.56 -32.49 7.48
C TYR A 12 36.80 -33.40 7.35
N LYS A 13 36.75 -34.59 7.99
CA LYS A 13 37.72 -35.67 7.75
C LYS A 13 37.11 -36.68 6.77
N ASN A 14 37.63 -36.67 5.55
CA ASN A 14 37.53 -37.79 4.61
C ASN A 14 38.26 -39.00 5.21
N ASN A 15 37.57 -40.13 5.37
CA ASN A 15 38.26 -41.40 5.30
C ASN A 15 37.41 -42.48 4.64
N LYS A 16 38.07 -43.19 3.72
CA LYS A 16 37.56 -44.27 2.89
C LYS A 16 37.36 -45.54 3.72
N ASN A 17 36.31 -46.28 3.35
CA ASN A 17 36.10 -47.70 3.58
C ASN A 17 35.95 -48.15 5.04
N ASP A 18 34.70 -48.26 5.50
CA ASP A 18 34.32 -49.33 6.44
C ASP A 18 32.84 -49.70 6.24
N VAL A 19 32.60 -50.98 6.01
CA VAL A 19 31.27 -51.59 5.91
C VAL A 19 30.74 -51.76 7.33
N ILE A 20 29.84 -50.88 7.76
CA ILE A 20 29.14 -51.02 9.04
C ILE A 20 27.98 -52.00 8.85
N LEU A 21 28.15 -53.21 9.40
CA LEU A 21 27.13 -54.24 9.50
C LEU A 21 26.24 -53.90 10.71
N TYR A 22 25.06 -53.32 10.47
CA TYR A 22 24.08 -53.06 11.53
C TYR A 22 23.42 -54.37 11.96
N ARG A 23 23.81 -54.86 13.15
CA ARG A 23 23.11 -55.93 13.87
C ARG A 23 21.98 -55.28 14.68
N ASP A 24 20.75 -55.44 14.21
CA ASP A 24 19.55 -54.93 14.86
C ASP A 24 19.25 -55.77 16.12
N LEU A 25 19.66 -55.25 17.28
CA LEU A 25 19.52 -55.90 18.59
C LEU A 25 18.12 -55.71 19.24
N ASN A 26 17.13 -55.18 18.50
CA ASN A 26 15.78 -54.94 19.03
C ASN A 26 14.69 -55.88 18.46
N LYS A 27 15.06 -56.97 17.80
CA LYS A 27 14.08 -57.97 17.35
C LYS A 27 13.63 -58.83 18.53
N ARG A 28 12.65 -58.32 19.29
CA ARG A 28 11.87 -59.12 20.26
C ARG A 28 11.30 -60.34 19.54
N GLU A 29 11.67 -61.52 19.99
CA GLU A 29 10.98 -62.76 19.65
C GLU A 29 9.60 -62.71 20.32
N GLU A 30 8.58 -62.30 19.56
CA GLU A 30 7.19 -62.46 19.98
C GLU A 30 6.82 -63.94 19.94
N ILE A 31 6.68 -64.53 21.12
CA ILE A 31 6.03 -65.83 21.33
C ILE A 31 4.54 -65.62 21.02
N VAL A 32 4.17 -65.74 19.73
CA VAL A 32 2.78 -65.67 19.29
C VAL A 32 2.05 -66.92 19.75
N SER A 33 1.20 -66.75 20.77
CA SER A 33 0.31 -67.80 21.27
C SER A 33 -0.55 -68.37 20.12
N PRO A 34 -0.71 -69.70 19.99
CA PRO A 34 -1.39 -70.35 18.86
C PRO A 34 -2.88 -69.96 18.69
N SER A 35 -3.50 -69.26 19.65
CA SER A 35 -4.87 -68.74 19.49
C SER A 35 -4.96 -67.59 18.47
N PHE A 36 -3.94 -66.73 18.34
CA PHE A 36 -3.95 -65.62 17.39
C PHE A 36 -3.83 -66.07 15.93
N ALA A 37 -3.17 -67.19 15.67
CA ALA A 37 -3.03 -67.74 14.32
C ALA A 37 -4.36 -68.26 13.75
N VAL A 38 -5.26 -68.77 14.61
CA VAL A 38 -6.60 -69.23 14.22
C VAL A 38 -7.50 -68.03 13.89
N GLU A 39 -7.41 -66.95 14.66
CA GLU A 39 -8.22 -65.75 14.47
C GLU A 39 -7.85 -64.98 13.19
N LYS A 40 -6.55 -64.91 12.86
CA LYS A 40 -6.05 -64.29 11.61
C LYS A 40 -6.51 -65.04 10.36
N LYS A 41 -6.55 -66.39 10.40
CA LYS A 41 -7.08 -67.21 9.30
C LYS A 41 -8.59 -67.01 9.11
N ARG A 42 -9.35 -66.89 10.20
CA ARG A 42 -10.80 -66.60 10.15
C ARG A 42 -11.09 -65.21 9.57
N HIS A 43 -10.36 -64.19 10.02
CA HIS A 43 -10.48 -62.82 9.50
C HIS A 43 -10.16 -62.73 8.01
N LYS A 44 -9.06 -63.36 7.55
CA LYS A 44 -8.71 -63.38 6.12
C LYS A 44 -9.79 -64.03 5.25
N LYS A 45 -10.45 -65.08 5.75
CA LYS A 45 -11.55 -65.77 5.05
C LYS A 45 -12.79 -64.88 4.94
N ILE A 46 -13.19 -64.22 6.04
CA ILE A 46 -14.33 -63.29 6.07
C ILE A 46 -14.08 -62.10 5.13
N LEU A 47 -12.88 -61.51 5.18
CA LEU A 47 -12.50 -60.39 4.33
C LEU A 47 -12.55 -60.77 2.84
N LYS A 48 -12.03 -61.96 2.48
CA LYS A 48 -12.06 -62.46 1.10
C LYS A 48 -13.50 -62.63 0.59
N ILE A 49 -14.39 -63.19 1.41
CA ILE A 49 -15.81 -63.37 1.05
C ILE A 49 -16.47 -62.00 0.86
N PHE A 50 -16.23 -61.07 1.79
CA PHE A 50 -16.74 -59.70 1.73
C PHE A 50 -16.34 -58.99 0.43
N PHE A 51 -15.06 -59.09 0.02
CA PHE A 51 -14.58 -58.47 -1.22
C PHE A 51 -15.16 -59.12 -2.47
N ILE A 52 -15.26 -60.45 -2.50
CA ILE A 52 -15.85 -61.17 -3.63
C ILE A 52 -17.32 -60.77 -3.78
N ASP A 53 -18.10 -60.77 -2.70
CA ASP A 53 -19.51 -60.39 -2.74
C ASP A 53 -19.70 -58.93 -3.17
N HIS A 54 -18.89 -58.01 -2.64
CA HIS A 54 -18.90 -56.61 -3.09
C HIS A 54 -18.51 -56.45 -4.57
N PHE A 55 -17.52 -57.20 -5.04
CA PHE A 55 -17.11 -57.18 -6.45
C PHE A 55 -18.25 -57.67 -7.35
N HIS A 56 -18.94 -58.75 -6.98
CA HIS A 56 -20.12 -59.22 -7.71
C HIS A 56 -21.26 -58.18 -7.69
N LEU A 57 -21.49 -57.51 -6.56
CA LEU A 57 -22.45 -56.41 -6.47
C LEU A 57 -22.09 -55.24 -7.40
N LEU A 58 -20.81 -54.90 -7.54
CA LEU A 58 -20.37 -53.84 -8.44
C LEU A 58 -20.50 -54.23 -9.91
N PHE A 59 -20.08 -55.43 -10.31
CA PHE A 59 -19.90 -55.78 -11.72
C PHE A 59 -20.98 -56.68 -12.34
N LYS A 60 -21.73 -57.48 -11.57
CA LYS A 60 -22.78 -58.37 -12.10
C LYS A 60 -24.17 -57.74 -12.05
N SER A 61 -25.12 -58.24 -12.82
CA SER A 61 -26.50 -57.71 -12.80
C SER A 61 -27.23 -58.07 -11.49
N ALA A 62 -28.23 -57.27 -11.10
CA ALA A 62 -29.05 -57.55 -9.91
C ALA A 62 -29.71 -58.94 -9.97
N ALA A 63 -30.09 -59.41 -11.16
CA ALA A 63 -30.70 -60.72 -11.36
C ALA A 63 -29.73 -61.86 -11.01
N LEU A 64 -28.49 -61.80 -11.53
CA LEU A 64 -27.47 -62.81 -11.23
C LEU A 64 -27.08 -62.80 -9.74
N ASN A 65 -26.96 -61.61 -9.15
CA ASN A 65 -26.65 -61.49 -7.72
C ASN A 65 -27.79 -62.01 -6.84
N HIS A 66 -29.05 -61.78 -7.23
CA HIS A 66 -30.22 -62.30 -6.51
C HIS A 66 -30.25 -63.82 -6.53
N LEU A 67 -30.07 -64.44 -7.71
CA LEU A 67 -30.04 -65.89 -7.86
C LEU A 67 -28.91 -66.51 -7.02
N ARG A 68 -27.71 -65.94 -7.07
CA ARG A 68 -26.58 -66.38 -6.24
C ARG A 68 -26.91 -66.30 -4.74
N ILE A 69 -27.51 -65.21 -4.26
CA ILE A 69 -27.87 -65.04 -2.84
C ILE A 69 -28.96 -66.05 -2.44
N GLN A 70 -29.90 -66.37 -3.33
CA GLN A 70 -30.89 -67.42 -3.09
C GLN A 70 -30.26 -68.82 -3.06
N GLU A 71 -29.33 -69.11 -3.98
CA GLU A 71 -28.59 -70.38 -3.99
C GLU A 71 -27.78 -70.57 -2.70
N CYS A 72 -27.07 -69.51 -2.28
CA CYS A 72 -26.41 -69.38 -0.98
C CYS A 72 -27.32 -69.78 0.19
N LYS A 73 -28.55 -69.25 0.23
CA LYS A 73 -29.54 -69.56 1.28
C LYS A 73 -29.98 -71.02 1.22
N SER A 74 -30.18 -71.55 0.01
CA SER A 74 -30.69 -72.92 -0.19
C SER A 74 -29.65 -74.01 0.08
N LYS A 75 -28.36 -73.72 -0.08
CA LYS A 75 -27.26 -74.71 -0.02
C LYS A 75 -26.27 -74.46 1.11
N SER A 76 -26.70 -73.82 2.20
CA SER A 76 -25.83 -73.48 3.33
C SER A 76 -25.24 -74.75 3.97
N LYS A 77 -24.08 -75.18 3.48
CA LYS A 77 -23.23 -76.15 4.16
C LYS A 77 -22.58 -75.43 5.34
N VAL A 78 -22.44 -76.12 6.46
CA VAL A 78 -21.80 -75.61 7.69
C VAL A 78 -20.44 -74.98 7.35
N GLY A 79 -20.39 -73.65 7.20
CA GLY A 79 -19.17 -72.90 6.85
C GLY A 79 -19.27 -71.88 5.70
N ASP A 80 -20.33 -71.90 4.89
CA ASP A 80 -20.54 -70.93 3.80
C ASP A 80 -21.48 -69.81 4.25
N VAL A 81 -20.90 -68.72 4.76
CA VAL A 81 -21.64 -67.54 5.22
C VAL A 81 -21.74 -66.54 4.09
N CYS A 82 -22.93 -66.35 3.54
CA CYS A 82 -23.18 -65.27 2.59
C CYS A 82 -23.47 -64.00 3.38
N ASN A 83 -22.63 -62.98 3.17
CA ASN A 83 -22.57 -61.83 4.09
C ASN A 83 -23.73 -60.85 3.93
N PHE A 84 -24.53 -60.99 2.86
CA PHE A 84 -25.66 -60.13 2.55
C PHE A 84 -26.97 -60.91 2.57
N ASN A 85 -27.94 -60.38 3.31
CA ASN A 85 -29.31 -60.85 3.27
C ASN A 85 -30.21 -59.72 2.74
N PHE A 86 -30.94 -60.00 1.67
CA PHE A 86 -31.99 -59.11 1.16
C PHE A 86 -33.30 -59.89 1.12
N ASP A 87 -34.38 -59.26 1.55
CA ASP A 87 -35.71 -59.88 1.62
C ASP A 87 -36.42 -59.85 0.26
N SER A 88 -35.99 -58.97 -0.65
CA SER A 88 -36.53 -58.92 -2.01
C SER A 88 -35.51 -58.46 -3.05
N TYR A 89 -35.76 -58.85 -4.30
CA TYR A 89 -35.04 -58.37 -5.48
C TYR A 89 -35.02 -56.83 -5.57
N SER A 90 -36.13 -56.18 -5.19
CA SER A 90 -36.25 -54.72 -5.25
C SER A 90 -35.29 -54.01 -4.29
N GLN A 91 -35.08 -54.55 -3.08
CA GLN A 91 -34.13 -54.02 -2.11
C GLN A 91 -32.68 -54.20 -2.59
N LEU A 92 -32.33 -55.38 -3.11
CA LEU A 92 -31.02 -55.64 -3.70
C LEU A 92 -30.73 -54.65 -4.84
N LYS A 93 -31.69 -54.44 -5.75
CA LYS A 93 -31.53 -53.50 -6.87
C LYS A 93 -31.33 -52.06 -6.40
N ARG A 94 -32.07 -51.61 -5.37
CA ARG A 94 -31.89 -50.27 -4.77
C ARG A 94 -30.53 -50.13 -4.09
N TYR A 95 -30.10 -51.14 -3.34
CA TYR A 95 -28.79 -51.17 -2.69
C TYR A 95 -27.66 -51.13 -3.72
N GLN A 96 -27.72 -52.00 -4.73
CA GLN A 96 -26.73 -52.06 -5.81
C GLN A 96 -26.60 -50.74 -6.57
N LYS A 97 -27.72 -50.03 -6.81
CA LYS A 97 -27.70 -48.69 -7.42
C LYS A 97 -26.95 -47.68 -6.54
N LYS A 98 -27.19 -47.68 -5.23
CA LYS A 98 -26.51 -46.78 -4.27
C LYS A 98 -25.02 -47.08 -4.17
N VAL A 99 -24.66 -48.36 -4.05
CA VAL A 99 -23.26 -48.79 -3.94
C VAL A 99 -22.48 -48.42 -5.20
N ARG A 100 -23.01 -48.70 -6.40
CA ARG A 100 -22.36 -48.30 -7.66
C ARG A 100 -22.15 -46.79 -7.74
N LEU A 101 -23.18 -46.01 -7.41
CA LEU A 101 -23.08 -44.55 -7.43
C LEU A 101 -21.96 -44.04 -6.52
N PHE A 102 -21.88 -44.59 -5.30
CA PHE A 102 -20.87 -44.17 -4.32
C PHE A 102 -19.45 -44.64 -4.66
N THR A 103 -19.29 -45.89 -5.09
CA THR A 103 -17.97 -46.45 -5.41
C THR A 103 -17.36 -45.82 -6.66
N PHE A 104 -18.14 -45.61 -7.72
CA PHE A 104 -17.61 -44.96 -8.92
C PHE A 104 -17.29 -43.47 -8.70
N SER A 105 -18.10 -42.77 -7.89
CA SER A 105 -17.87 -41.35 -7.59
C SER A 105 -16.62 -41.11 -6.74
N THR A 106 -16.35 -41.95 -5.73
CA THR A 106 -15.22 -41.74 -4.81
C THR A 106 -13.90 -42.24 -5.37
N SER A 107 -13.91 -43.36 -6.11
CA SER A 107 -12.69 -43.90 -6.75
C SER A 107 -12.14 -42.98 -7.85
N PHE A 108 -13.01 -42.32 -8.62
CA PHE A 108 -12.58 -41.40 -9.67
C PHE A 108 -11.89 -40.15 -9.09
N THR A 109 -12.46 -39.55 -8.04
CA THR A 109 -11.86 -38.39 -7.36
C THR A 109 -10.51 -38.73 -6.73
N ALA A 110 -10.39 -39.89 -6.07
CA ALA A 110 -9.12 -40.32 -5.49
C ALA A 110 -8.03 -40.55 -6.56
N ALA A 111 -8.39 -41.14 -7.71
CA ALA A 111 -7.47 -41.32 -8.83
C ALA A 111 -6.98 -39.98 -9.40
N LEU A 112 -7.86 -38.98 -9.53
CA LEU A 112 -7.48 -37.65 -10.00
C LEU A 112 -6.52 -36.94 -9.03
N ILE A 113 -6.77 -37.03 -7.71
CA ILE A 113 -5.86 -36.47 -6.70
C ILE A 113 -4.49 -37.13 -6.80
N PHE A 114 -4.44 -38.45 -6.97
CA PHE A 114 -3.18 -39.18 -7.07
C PHE A 114 -2.39 -38.78 -8.33
N VAL A 115 -3.06 -38.63 -9.48
CA VAL A 115 -2.44 -38.14 -10.71
C VAL A 115 -1.91 -36.71 -10.53
N ALA A 116 -2.68 -35.83 -9.88
CA ALA A 116 -2.24 -34.47 -9.59
C ALA A 116 -0.99 -34.45 -8.70
N VAL A 117 -0.97 -35.21 -7.60
CA VAL A 117 0.18 -35.29 -6.69
C VAL A 117 1.40 -35.91 -7.38
N ALA A 118 1.23 -36.99 -8.13
CA ALA A 118 2.31 -37.61 -8.88
C ALA A 118 2.88 -36.63 -9.92
N SER A 119 2.02 -35.93 -10.67
CA SER A 119 2.45 -34.94 -11.65
C SER A 119 3.25 -33.79 -11.01
N PHE A 120 2.86 -33.34 -9.81
CA PHE A 120 3.62 -32.33 -9.06
C PHE A 120 5.00 -32.82 -8.60
N GLN A 121 5.19 -34.11 -8.36
CA GLN A 121 6.49 -34.67 -7.98
C GLN A 121 7.41 -34.94 -9.18
N PHE A 122 6.85 -35.24 -10.36
CA PHE A 122 7.63 -35.47 -11.58
C PHE A 122 7.97 -34.18 -12.34
N LEU A 123 7.17 -33.12 -12.16
CA LEU A 123 7.58 -31.78 -12.51
C LEU A 123 8.68 -31.36 -11.54
N ASN A 124 9.91 -31.63 -11.93
CA ASN A 124 11.12 -31.24 -11.24
C ASN A 124 11.19 -29.71 -11.25
N ILE A 125 10.42 -29.06 -10.37
CA ILE A 125 10.50 -27.64 -10.08
C ILE A 125 11.88 -27.46 -9.48
N GLN A 126 12.84 -27.24 -10.36
CA GLN A 126 14.20 -26.81 -10.08
C GLN A 126 14.12 -25.91 -8.86
N GLN A 127 14.74 -26.36 -7.77
CA GLN A 127 14.75 -25.65 -6.51
C GLN A 127 15.08 -24.19 -6.81
N GLY A 128 14.07 -23.32 -6.76
CA GLY A 128 14.28 -21.90 -6.87
C GLY A 128 15.25 -21.57 -5.76
N LYS A 129 16.49 -21.24 -6.10
CA LYS A 129 17.49 -20.77 -5.15
C LYS A 129 17.07 -19.37 -4.70
N SER A 130 15.96 -19.27 -4.00
CA SER A 130 15.52 -18.08 -3.27
C SER A 130 16.22 -18.08 -1.91
N ALA A 131 17.55 -18.09 -1.95
CA ALA A 131 18.36 -17.78 -0.79
C ALA A 131 18.82 -16.33 -0.98
N THR A 132 18.68 -15.52 0.06
CA THR A 132 19.16 -14.15 0.16
C THR A 132 20.64 -14.07 -0.24
N PHE A 133 20.92 -13.81 -1.51
CA PHE A 133 22.29 -13.57 -1.97
C PHE A 133 22.62 -12.11 -1.71
N GLY A 134 23.59 -11.88 -0.82
CA GLY A 134 24.20 -10.57 -0.66
C GLY A 134 25.08 -10.31 -1.86
N TRP A 135 24.66 -9.39 -2.73
CA TRP A 135 25.51 -8.85 -3.77
C TRP A 135 26.35 -7.72 -3.15
N LEU A 136 27.67 -7.82 -3.30
CA LEU A 136 28.61 -6.87 -2.72
C LEU A 136 29.39 -6.19 -3.85
N GLN A 137 28.98 -4.97 -4.19
CA GLN A 137 29.73 -4.08 -5.08
C GLN A 137 30.41 -2.99 -4.26
N THR A 138 31.72 -3.09 -4.14
CA THR A 138 32.56 -2.10 -3.43
C THR A 138 33.38 -1.23 -4.39
N ASP A 139 33.31 -1.49 -5.70
CA ASP A 139 34.08 -0.80 -6.73
C ASP A 139 33.19 -0.49 -7.95
N TRP A 140 33.32 0.72 -8.48
CA TRP A 140 32.56 1.27 -9.61
C TRP A 140 33.46 1.71 -10.77
N SER A 141 34.74 1.33 -10.74
CA SER A 141 35.76 1.73 -11.72
C SER A 141 35.58 1.11 -13.11
N GLY A 142 34.70 0.11 -13.26
CA GLY A 142 34.45 -0.57 -14.53
C GLY A 142 33.62 0.23 -15.53
N GLY A 143 33.03 1.35 -15.09
CA GLY A 143 32.28 2.26 -15.96
C GLY A 143 30.92 1.74 -16.39
N ILE A 144 30.31 2.51 -17.30
CA ILE A 144 29.01 2.20 -17.91
C ILE A 144 29.18 1.01 -18.87
N ASP A 145 28.38 -0.04 -18.67
CA ASP A 145 28.25 -1.18 -19.57
C ASP A 145 26.79 -1.63 -19.65
N ALA A 146 26.12 -1.26 -20.73
CA ALA A 146 24.71 -1.58 -20.97
C ALA A 146 24.48 -3.01 -21.48
N VAL A 147 25.56 -3.78 -21.74
CA VAL A 147 25.48 -5.13 -22.32
C VAL A 147 25.79 -6.19 -21.28
N ALA A 148 26.78 -5.95 -20.43
CA ALA A 148 27.19 -6.92 -19.42
C ALA A 148 26.19 -6.93 -18.24
N THR A 149 25.65 -8.11 -17.93
CA THR A 149 24.76 -8.32 -16.78
C THR A 149 25.49 -9.17 -15.74
N ALA A 150 25.47 -8.74 -14.47
CA ALA A 150 25.95 -9.57 -13.37
C ALA A 150 25.06 -10.82 -13.27
N ILE A 151 25.66 -12.01 -13.20
CA ILE A 151 24.91 -13.26 -13.07
C ILE A 151 25.15 -13.88 -11.70
N HIS A 152 24.10 -14.48 -11.13
CA HIS A 152 24.20 -15.05 -9.78
C HIS A 152 25.19 -16.22 -9.68
N THR A 153 25.57 -16.86 -10.79
CA THR A 153 26.48 -18.01 -10.78
C THR A 153 27.96 -17.62 -10.81
N SER A 154 28.29 -16.40 -11.26
CA SER A 154 29.65 -15.90 -11.35
C SER A 154 29.58 -14.38 -11.33
N ASN A 155 30.41 -13.73 -10.51
CA ASN A 155 30.43 -12.27 -10.27
C ASN A 155 29.49 -11.78 -9.15
N GLN A 156 29.25 -12.61 -8.12
CA GLN A 156 28.59 -12.15 -6.89
C GLN A 156 29.44 -11.13 -6.11
N ASN A 157 30.77 -11.24 -6.23
CA ASN A 157 31.77 -10.31 -5.72
C ASN A 157 32.63 -9.82 -6.88
N GLY A 158 33.16 -8.59 -6.79
CA GLY A 158 34.07 -8.03 -7.79
C GLY A 158 33.39 -7.56 -9.09
N TRP A 159 32.07 -7.39 -9.08
CA TRP A 159 31.38 -6.70 -10.16
C TRP A 159 31.67 -5.20 -10.05
N ILE A 160 32.21 -4.61 -11.13
CA ILE A 160 32.68 -3.20 -11.15
C ILE A 160 31.92 -2.29 -12.13
N LYS A 161 30.91 -2.83 -12.81
CA LYS A 161 30.19 -2.16 -13.92
C LYS A 161 28.81 -1.69 -13.49
N PHE A 162 28.25 -0.73 -14.21
CA PHE A 162 26.88 -0.24 -13.97
C PHE A 162 26.18 0.11 -15.29
N PHE A 163 24.86 0.12 -15.28
CA PHE A 163 24.08 0.31 -16.51
C PHE A 163 24.05 1.78 -16.97
N SER A 164 23.87 2.70 -16.02
CA SER A 164 23.83 4.15 -16.24
C SER A 164 24.11 4.87 -14.92
N LYS A 165 24.46 6.16 -15.02
CA LYS A 165 24.56 7.09 -13.90
C LYS A 165 24.06 8.47 -14.36
N ASP A 166 23.70 9.32 -13.42
CA ASP A 166 23.44 10.73 -13.70
C ASP A 166 24.76 11.49 -13.96
N ASP A 167 24.65 12.65 -14.61
CA ASP A 167 25.82 13.47 -14.97
C ASP A 167 26.55 14.01 -13.73
N ASP A 168 25.85 14.20 -12.63
CA ASP A 168 26.34 14.68 -11.33
C ASP A 168 26.87 13.55 -10.43
N VAL A 169 26.96 12.31 -10.91
CA VAL A 169 27.57 11.20 -10.18
C VAL A 169 28.97 10.92 -10.72
N ASP A 170 30.01 11.00 -9.88
CA ASP A 170 31.38 10.61 -10.20
C ASP A 170 31.66 9.18 -9.73
N THR A 171 32.17 8.34 -10.63
CA THR A 171 32.62 6.97 -10.35
C THR A 171 34.11 6.74 -10.68
N SER A 172 34.84 7.79 -11.03
CA SER A 172 36.21 7.73 -11.56
C SER A 172 37.24 7.18 -10.57
N SER A 173 36.99 7.30 -9.27
CA SER A 173 37.86 6.77 -8.20
C SER A 173 37.44 5.39 -7.69
N GLY A 174 36.56 4.67 -8.40
CA GLY A 174 36.01 3.40 -7.94
C GLY A 174 34.96 3.51 -6.83
N GLU A 175 34.63 4.72 -6.39
CA GLU A 175 33.59 5.02 -5.39
C GLU A 175 32.49 5.84 -6.05
N ILE A 176 31.26 5.78 -5.51
CA ILE A 176 30.17 6.68 -5.92
C ILE A 176 30.30 7.98 -5.14
N LYS A 177 30.49 9.10 -5.85
CA LYS A 177 30.50 10.46 -5.30
C LYS A 177 29.55 11.34 -6.08
N ILE A 178 29.05 12.41 -5.46
CA ILE A 178 28.37 13.47 -6.20
C ILE A 178 29.47 14.38 -6.77
N SER A 179 29.50 14.56 -8.08
CA SER A 179 30.34 15.53 -8.77
C SER A 179 29.97 16.93 -8.28
N SER A 180 30.77 17.49 -7.38
CA SER A 180 30.60 18.88 -6.96
C SER A 180 30.93 19.80 -8.14
N THR A 181 29.92 20.44 -8.73
CA THR A 181 30.14 21.56 -9.65
C THR A 181 30.42 22.79 -8.78
N THR A 182 31.68 23.19 -8.68
CA THR A 182 32.03 24.45 -8.04
C THR A 182 31.70 25.58 -9.01
N ASP A 183 30.58 26.26 -8.76
CA ASP A 183 30.25 27.51 -9.45
C ASP A 183 30.68 28.70 -8.56
N SER A 184 31.12 29.78 -9.19
CA SER A 184 31.48 31.02 -8.48
C SER A 184 30.87 32.21 -9.18
N PHE A 185 30.00 32.92 -8.49
CA PHE A 185 29.45 34.20 -8.93
C PHE A 185 29.94 35.30 -7.98
N VAL A 186 30.37 36.43 -8.55
CA VAL A 186 30.76 37.61 -7.76
C VAL A 186 29.59 38.58 -7.79
N THR A 187 29.11 38.99 -6.62
CA THR A 187 28.14 40.08 -6.48
C THR A 187 28.84 41.26 -5.83
N THR A 188 28.68 42.45 -6.40
CA THR A 188 29.39 43.66 -5.94
C THR A 188 28.52 44.58 -5.09
N SER A 189 27.24 44.26 -4.91
CA SER A 189 26.32 45.00 -4.06
C SER A 189 25.31 44.09 -3.35
N ASP A 190 24.81 44.54 -2.20
CA ASP A 190 23.71 43.88 -1.49
C ASP A 190 22.45 43.80 -2.36
N THR A 191 22.27 44.73 -3.29
CA THR A 191 21.13 44.71 -4.23
C THR A 191 21.26 43.53 -5.18
N ASP A 192 22.43 43.33 -5.80
CA ASP A 192 22.67 42.20 -6.71
C ASP A 192 22.55 40.87 -5.96
N PHE A 193 23.10 40.79 -4.75
CA PHE A 193 23.05 39.58 -3.93
C PHE A 193 21.64 39.23 -3.44
N ASN A 194 20.78 40.23 -3.22
CA ASN A 194 19.38 40.03 -2.85
C ASN A 194 18.44 39.91 -4.05
N ALA A 195 18.88 40.25 -5.26
CA ALA A 195 18.12 40.08 -6.48
C ALA A 195 18.02 38.61 -6.95
N PHE A 196 18.95 37.74 -6.53
CA PHE A 196 18.86 36.30 -6.83
C PHE A 196 17.67 35.67 -6.11
N ALA A 197 16.92 34.83 -6.84
CA ALA A 197 15.83 34.05 -6.27
C ALA A 197 16.38 33.00 -5.29
N LYS A 198 16.24 33.29 -3.99
CA LYS A 198 16.66 32.40 -2.91
C LYS A 198 15.49 31.48 -2.54
N THR A 199 15.49 30.26 -3.07
CA THR A 199 14.41 29.30 -2.82
C THR A 199 14.63 28.43 -1.58
N GLN A 200 15.88 28.30 -1.11
CA GLN A 200 16.24 27.41 0.02
C GLN A 200 17.30 28.02 0.96
N SER A 201 17.55 29.32 0.86
CA SER A 201 18.56 30.01 1.65
C SER A 201 18.08 31.37 2.12
N PHE A 202 18.61 31.85 3.22
CA PHE A 202 18.42 33.22 3.66
C PHE A 202 19.75 33.85 4.02
N VAL A 203 19.79 35.18 4.06
CA VAL A 203 21.00 35.94 4.42
C VAL A 203 20.77 36.58 5.78
N SER A 204 21.72 36.42 6.68
CA SER A 204 21.77 37.17 7.94
C SER A 204 22.92 38.18 7.87
N GLY A 205 22.68 39.39 8.37
CA GLY A 205 23.62 40.51 8.26
C GLY A 205 23.50 41.31 6.95
N ALA A 206 24.37 42.29 6.77
CA ALA A 206 24.45 43.14 5.58
C ALA A 206 25.92 43.44 5.22
N GLY A 207 26.19 43.83 3.96
CA GLY A 207 27.54 44.12 3.47
C GLY A 207 28.52 42.97 3.69
N SER A 208 29.73 43.29 4.15
CA SER A 208 30.82 42.31 4.36
C SER A 208 30.57 41.33 5.51
N ALA A 209 29.57 41.56 6.35
CA ALA A 209 29.16 40.65 7.43
C ALA A 209 28.03 39.68 7.01
N GLY A 210 27.50 39.82 5.79
CA GLY A 210 26.44 38.96 5.28
C GLY A 210 26.86 37.50 5.19
N THR A 211 26.10 36.61 5.82
CA THR A 211 26.33 35.16 5.77
C THR A 211 25.10 34.46 5.20
N ILE A 212 25.29 33.53 4.27
CA ILE A 212 24.21 32.69 3.72
C ILE A 212 24.00 31.49 4.64
N TYR A 213 22.75 31.25 4.99
CA TYR A 213 22.31 30.05 5.70
C TYR A 213 21.30 29.30 4.84
N ALA A 214 21.29 27.98 4.95
CA ALA A 214 20.16 27.19 4.46
C ALA A 214 18.90 27.58 5.25
N GLN A 215 17.77 27.67 4.57
CA GLN A 215 16.48 27.80 5.24
C GLN A 215 16.20 26.56 6.08
N LYS A 216 15.57 26.80 7.22
CA LYS A 216 15.29 25.80 8.23
C LYS A 216 13.98 25.09 7.87
N PRO A 217 13.93 23.75 7.99
CA PRO A 217 12.71 23.01 7.77
C PRO A 217 11.68 23.30 8.88
N ASP A 218 10.45 22.84 8.67
CA ASP A 218 9.41 22.89 9.71
C ASP A 218 9.91 22.20 11.00
N GLY A 219 9.68 22.84 12.15
CA GLY A 219 10.20 22.44 13.46
C GLY A 219 11.56 23.05 13.84
N GLY A 220 12.30 23.65 12.90
CA GLY A 220 13.56 24.35 13.19
C GLY A 220 13.34 25.64 13.98
N SER A 221 14.26 26.03 14.87
CA SER A 221 14.14 27.30 15.60
C SER A 221 14.41 28.50 14.69
N CYS A 222 13.67 29.59 14.84
CA CYS A 222 13.82 30.79 14.01
C CYS A 222 13.65 32.07 14.82
N THR A 223 14.17 33.18 14.29
CA THR A 223 13.91 34.52 14.83
C THR A 223 13.10 35.39 13.86
N THR A 224 13.25 35.15 12.56
CA THR A 224 12.52 35.84 11.49
C THR A 224 11.90 34.85 10.52
N ASN A 225 10.86 35.30 9.81
CA ASN A 225 10.13 34.47 8.83
C ASN A 225 11.03 33.93 7.72
N THR A 226 11.98 34.74 7.24
CA THR A 226 12.87 34.39 6.11
C THR A 226 13.77 33.21 6.41
N GLU A 227 14.00 32.90 7.68
CA GLU A 227 14.80 31.74 8.11
C GLU A 227 14.14 30.41 7.77
N CYS A 228 12.84 30.39 7.53
CA CYS A 228 12.05 29.18 7.36
C CYS A 228 11.78 28.91 5.88
N VAL A 229 11.79 27.63 5.48
CA VAL A 229 11.49 27.20 4.09
C VAL A 229 10.13 27.72 3.63
N ASN A 230 9.14 27.79 4.54
CA ASN A 230 7.80 28.28 4.25
C ASN A 230 7.60 29.78 4.54
N ASN A 231 8.69 30.52 4.76
CA ASN A 231 8.69 31.93 5.13
C ASN A 231 7.77 32.25 6.34
N TRP A 232 7.70 31.34 7.31
CA TRP A 232 6.91 31.54 8.53
C TRP A 232 7.61 31.00 9.77
N CYS A 233 7.90 31.92 10.69
CA CYS A 233 8.39 31.67 12.02
C CYS A 233 7.24 31.84 13.03
N ASN A 234 6.74 30.74 13.59
CA ASN A 234 5.67 30.73 14.59
C ASN A 234 6.24 30.50 15.99
N VAL A 235 6.18 31.50 16.86
CA VAL A 235 6.67 31.40 18.25
C VAL A 235 8.11 30.83 18.29
N ASN A 236 8.99 31.40 17.46
CA ASN A 236 10.39 30.98 17.28
C ASN A 236 10.60 29.57 16.70
N VAL A 237 9.59 29.00 16.03
CA VAL A 237 9.69 27.70 15.35
C VAL A 237 9.17 27.83 13.92
N CYS A 238 9.95 27.36 12.94
CA CYS A 238 9.54 27.30 11.55
C CYS A 238 8.34 26.38 11.39
N ALA A 239 7.32 26.85 10.68
CA ALA A 239 6.10 26.10 10.49
C ALA A 239 5.53 26.33 9.09
N ASN A 240 4.65 25.43 8.66
CA ASN A 240 3.91 25.58 7.42
C ASN A 240 2.70 26.52 7.65
N PRO A 241 2.59 27.66 6.94
CA PRO A 241 1.49 28.60 7.13
C PRO A 241 0.14 28.05 6.67
N TRP A 242 0.13 26.86 6.06
CA TRP A 242 -1.05 26.11 5.68
C TRP A 242 -1.33 25.02 6.72
N THR A 243 -2.42 25.19 7.47
CA THR A 243 -2.87 24.21 8.46
C THR A 243 -3.84 23.23 7.81
N VAL A 244 -3.49 21.95 7.80
CA VAL A 244 -4.42 20.85 7.49
C VAL A 244 -5.21 20.57 8.76
N GLY A 245 -6.54 20.55 8.65
CA GLY A 245 -7.43 20.38 9.80
C GLY A 245 -8.56 19.40 9.52
N PRO A 246 -9.65 19.45 10.31
CA PRO A 246 -10.75 18.50 10.21
C PRO A 246 -11.55 18.57 8.90
N CYS A 247 -11.49 19.69 8.18
CA CYS A 247 -12.14 19.82 6.87
C CYS A 247 -11.34 19.09 5.80
N ALA A 248 -11.98 18.13 5.14
CA ALA A 248 -11.33 17.32 4.11
C ALA A 248 -11.12 18.09 2.80
N GLY A 249 -10.00 17.83 2.14
CA GLY A 249 -9.74 18.25 0.76
C GLY A 249 -9.08 19.61 0.58
N PHE A 250 -8.77 20.34 1.65
CA PHE A 250 -8.04 21.61 1.56
C PHE A 250 -7.23 21.92 2.83
N ALA A 251 -6.24 22.80 2.70
CA ALA A 251 -5.53 23.41 3.83
C ALA A 251 -5.92 24.88 3.99
N VAL A 252 -5.88 25.40 5.21
CA VAL A 252 -6.29 26.78 5.55
C VAL A 252 -5.05 27.63 5.83
N TYR A 253 -4.96 28.81 5.22
CA TYR A 253 -3.88 29.74 5.51
C TYR A 253 -4.03 30.33 6.92
N LYS A 254 -2.93 30.44 7.67
CA LYS A 254 -2.88 30.84 9.08
C LYS A 254 -3.46 32.23 9.40
N GLU A 255 -3.35 33.17 8.46
CA GLU A 255 -3.71 34.57 8.66
C GLU A 255 -4.81 34.98 7.68
N ASP A 256 -5.57 36.01 8.06
CA ASP A 256 -6.46 36.66 7.11
C ASP A 256 -5.61 37.49 6.15
N SER A 257 -5.74 37.25 4.85
CA SER A 257 -4.99 38.03 3.87
C SER A 257 -5.51 39.47 3.90
N GLY A 258 -4.63 40.48 3.94
CA GLY A 258 -4.98 41.90 3.95
C GLY A 258 -3.92 42.76 3.28
N ASP A 259 -4.33 43.91 2.74
CA ASP A 259 -3.42 44.97 2.30
C ASP A 259 -2.98 45.81 3.51
N PRO A 260 -1.72 46.32 3.57
CA PRO A 260 -1.28 47.32 4.52
C PRO A 260 -2.28 48.44 4.87
N ALA A 261 -3.07 48.95 3.91
CA ALA A 261 -4.05 50.01 4.19
C ALA A 261 -5.35 49.49 4.86
N HIS A 262 -5.65 48.20 4.71
CA HIS A 262 -6.85 47.55 5.24
C HIS A 262 -6.50 46.15 5.79
N PRO A 263 -5.76 46.08 6.90
CA PRO A 263 -5.24 44.82 7.42
C PRO A 263 -6.37 43.80 7.63
N GLY A 264 -6.21 42.64 7.00
CA GLY A 264 -7.14 41.53 6.99
C GLY A 264 -8.30 41.60 5.98
N THR A 265 -8.58 42.73 5.31
CA THR A 265 -9.79 42.88 4.46
C THR A 265 -9.54 43.21 3.01
N TRP A 266 -10.43 42.77 2.13
CA TRP A 266 -10.41 43.04 0.69
C TRP A 266 -11.82 43.21 0.11
N GLN A 267 -11.92 43.99 -0.96
CA GLN A 267 -13.07 43.95 -1.86
C GLN A 267 -13.09 42.62 -2.63
N TRP A 268 -14.28 42.07 -2.82
CA TRP A 268 -14.44 40.86 -3.62
C TRP A 268 -14.25 41.15 -5.12
N LYS A 269 -14.80 42.28 -5.58
CA LYS A 269 -14.61 42.82 -6.94
C LYS A 269 -14.55 44.33 -6.89
N THR A 270 -13.83 44.94 -7.83
CA THR A 270 -13.67 46.40 -7.91
C THR A 270 -14.92 47.15 -8.40
N SER A 271 -15.92 46.45 -8.92
CA SER A 271 -17.20 47.01 -9.41
C SER A 271 -18.36 46.03 -9.25
N ASP A 272 -19.59 46.57 -9.20
CA ASP A 272 -20.84 45.79 -9.10
C ASP A 272 -21.30 45.30 -10.49
N THR A 273 -20.55 44.35 -11.03
CA THR A 273 -20.85 43.69 -12.32
C THR A 273 -20.82 42.17 -12.15
N ASP A 274 -21.62 41.45 -12.95
CA ASP A 274 -21.71 39.98 -12.92
C ASP A 274 -20.35 39.30 -13.00
N CYS A 275 -20.20 38.16 -12.33
CA CYS A 275 -19.05 37.29 -12.47
C CYS A 275 -19.16 36.55 -13.81
N ALA A 276 -18.18 36.72 -14.69
CA ALA A 276 -18.18 36.12 -16.02
C ALA A 276 -16.94 35.25 -16.24
N ALA A 277 -17.02 34.33 -17.20
CA ALA A 277 -15.87 33.59 -17.68
C ALA A 277 -14.80 34.55 -18.25
N PRO A 278 -13.49 34.25 -18.11
CA PRO A 278 -12.94 33.01 -17.58
C PRO A 278 -12.80 32.94 -16.04
N GLN A 279 -13.09 34.03 -15.32
CA GLN A 279 -12.88 34.09 -13.86
C GLN A 279 -13.88 33.24 -13.08
N CYS A 280 -15.04 32.95 -13.67
CA CYS A 280 -16.19 32.40 -12.95
C CYS A 280 -16.76 31.18 -13.65
N LEU A 281 -17.14 30.18 -12.85
CA LEU A 281 -17.88 28.98 -13.26
C LEU A 281 -18.94 28.64 -12.21
N PRO A 282 -20.05 27.99 -12.57
CA PRO A 282 -21.05 27.56 -11.59
C PRO A 282 -20.48 26.58 -10.54
N VAL A 283 -20.63 26.90 -9.25
CA VAL A 283 -20.25 26.10 -8.08
C VAL A 283 -21.39 26.12 -7.05
N ASP A 284 -21.93 24.95 -6.72
CA ASP A 284 -23.08 24.79 -5.80
C ASP A 284 -24.33 25.61 -6.18
N GLY A 285 -24.54 25.85 -7.48
CA GLY A 285 -25.68 26.62 -7.98
C GLY A 285 -25.48 28.15 -7.99
N PHE A 286 -24.26 28.64 -7.75
CA PHE A 286 -23.88 30.05 -7.81
C PHE A 286 -22.67 30.25 -8.73
N ASP A 287 -22.49 31.43 -9.32
CA ASP A 287 -21.25 31.72 -10.05
C ASP A 287 -20.09 31.90 -9.07
N GLY A 288 -19.09 31.03 -9.17
CA GLY A 288 -17.96 30.95 -8.27
C GLY A 288 -16.64 31.26 -8.97
N LEU A 289 -15.75 31.99 -8.29
CA LEU A 289 -14.40 32.25 -8.77
C LEU A 289 -13.60 30.96 -8.89
N VAL A 290 -12.98 30.74 -10.05
CA VAL A 290 -12.26 29.49 -10.34
C VAL A 290 -10.99 29.34 -9.49
N ALA A 291 -10.66 28.09 -9.19
CA ALA A 291 -9.47 27.72 -8.41
C ALA A 291 -8.15 27.89 -9.19
N ASP A 292 -8.20 27.96 -10.52
CA ASP A 292 -7.01 28.05 -11.38
C ASP A 292 -6.24 29.36 -11.14
N ASN A 293 -5.00 29.24 -10.68
CA ASN A 293 -4.12 30.38 -10.44
C ASN A 293 -3.50 30.95 -11.72
N ASN A 294 -3.73 30.35 -12.90
CA ASN A 294 -3.30 30.91 -14.18
C ASN A 294 -4.27 31.98 -14.72
N VAL A 295 -5.48 32.08 -14.17
CA VAL A 295 -6.48 33.08 -14.58
C VAL A 295 -6.13 34.47 -14.03
N ASP A 296 -6.40 35.52 -14.80
CA ASP A 296 -6.27 36.91 -14.35
C ASP A 296 -7.46 37.33 -13.49
N PHE A 297 -7.17 37.70 -12.24
CA PHE A 297 -8.14 38.19 -11.26
C PHE A 297 -7.89 39.67 -10.90
N SER A 298 -7.28 40.46 -11.79
CA SER A 298 -7.03 41.90 -11.60
C SER A 298 -8.25 42.70 -11.10
N LEU A 299 -9.48 42.30 -11.48
CA LEU A 299 -10.72 42.89 -11.02
C LEU A 299 -11.26 42.33 -9.69
N TYR A 300 -10.64 41.28 -9.13
CA TYR A 300 -11.07 40.56 -7.93
C TYR A 300 -9.95 40.56 -6.87
N PRO A 301 -9.78 41.68 -6.13
CA PRO A 301 -8.68 41.85 -5.19
C PRO A 301 -8.57 40.74 -4.16
N SER A 302 -9.70 40.28 -3.63
CA SER A 302 -9.74 39.18 -2.66
C SER A 302 -9.17 37.86 -3.21
N ARG A 303 -9.48 37.52 -4.45
CA ARG A 303 -9.00 36.32 -5.12
C ARG A 303 -7.53 36.42 -5.50
N ASN A 304 -7.09 37.59 -5.94
CA ASN A 304 -5.70 37.90 -6.22
C ASN A 304 -4.84 37.81 -4.96
N ALA A 305 -5.34 38.28 -3.82
CA ALA A 305 -4.65 38.18 -2.54
C ALA A 305 -4.39 36.70 -2.16
N CYS A 306 -5.40 35.84 -2.30
CA CYS A 306 -5.20 34.41 -2.06
C CYS A 306 -4.32 33.72 -3.11
N LYS A 307 -4.38 34.15 -4.38
CA LYS A 307 -3.50 33.67 -5.46
C LYS A 307 -2.03 33.98 -5.17
N ALA A 308 -1.73 35.18 -4.67
CA ALA A 308 -0.36 35.63 -4.40
C ALA A 308 0.38 34.75 -3.38
N ILE A 309 -0.34 34.09 -2.48
CA ILE A 309 0.21 33.15 -1.50
C ILE A 309 0.10 31.68 -1.94
N GLY A 310 -0.34 31.42 -3.18
CA GLY A 310 -0.47 30.07 -3.74
C GLY A 310 -1.79 29.36 -3.42
N GLY A 311 -2.81 30.07 -2.95
CA GLY A 311 -4.13 29.52 -2.66
C GLY A 311 -5.25 30.12 -3.52
N ARG A 312 -6.48 30.01 -3.02
CA ARG A 312 -7.71 30.54 -3.59
C ARG A 312 -8.69 30.99 -2.51
N LEU A 313 -9.74 31.70 -2.93
CA LEU A 313 -10.88 31.94 -2.05
C LEU A 313 -11.65 30.62 -1.81
N PRO A 314 -12.08 30.36 -0.57
CA PRO A 314 -12.90 29.22 -0.24
C PRO A 314 -14.33 29.39 -0.73
N THR A 315 -14.97 28.27 -1.06
CA THR A 315 -16.42 28.21 -1.24
C THR A 315 -17.12 28.47 0.09
N ARG A 316 -18.42 28.76 0.03
CA ARG A 316 -19.28 28.89 1.21
C ARG A 316 -19.23 27.64 2.10
N ASN A 317 -19.30 26.45 1.50
CA ASN A 317 -19.28 25.19 2.24
C ASN A 317 -17.95 24.96 2.96
N GLU A 318 -16.83 25.32 2.32
CA GLU A 318 -15.51 25.27 2.95
C GLU A 318 -15.41 26.26 4.12
N LEU A 319 -15.87 27.51 3.97
CA LEU A 319 -15.87 28.48 5.07
C LEU A 319 -16.78 28.07 6.23
N LEU A 320 -17.93 27.47 5.96
CA LEU A 320 -18.80 26.93 7.01
C LEU A 320 -18.10 25.80 7.77
N CYS A 321 -17.39 24.92 7.07
CA CYS A 321 -16.58 23.88 7.72
C CYS A 321 -15.46 24.49 8.59
N ILE A 322 -14.75 25.50 8.07
CA ILE A 322 -13.71 26.23 8.82
C ILE A 322 -14.31 26.87 10.07
N TYR A 323 -15.46 27.54 9.95
CA TYR A 323 -16.17 28.13 11.08
C TYR A 323 -16.47 27.09 12.17
N SER A 324 -17.05 25.94 11.80
CA SER A 324 -17.36 24.85 12.75
C SER A 324 -16.12 24.28 13.44
N ASN A 325 -14.93 24.43 12.84
CA ASN A 325 -13.66 23.89 13.34
C ASN A 325 -12.62 24.99 13.63
N LYS A 326 -13.04 26.24 13.83
CA LYS A 326 -12.13 27.40 13.84
C LYS A 326 -11.05 27.33 14.91
N ALA A 327 -11.31 26.65 16.04
CA ALA A 327 -10.31 26.42 17.08
C ALA A 327 -9.12 25.57 16.58
N SER A 328 -9.37 24.53 15.76
CA SER A 328 -8.32 23.67 15.19
C SER A 328 -7.42 24.40 14.19
N TYR A 329 -7.90 25.52 13.62
CA TYR A 329 -7.15 26.39 12.73
C TYR A 329 -6.53 27.60 13.43
N GLY A 330 -6.51 27.63 14.77
CA GLY A 330 -5.98 28.77 15.54
C GLY A 330 -6.85 30.03 15.49
N MET A 331 -8.12 29.91 15.06
CA MET A 331 -9.06 31.01 14.83
C MET A 331 -10.19 31.06 15.88
N ALA A 332 -9.94 30.59 17.12
CA ALA A 332 -10.98 30.49 18.15
C ALA A 332 -11.73 31.82 18.40
N SER A 333 -11.03 32.95 18.31
CA SER A 333 -11.55 34.30 18.57
C SER A 333 -12.05 35.05 17.32
N ALA A 334 -12.06 34.42 16.14
CA ALA A 334 -12.52 35.07 14.91
C ALA A 334 -14.05 35.32 14.95
N THR A 335 -14.48 36.54 14.62
CA THR A 335 -15.89 36.98 14.69
C THR A 335 -16.37 37.81 13.47
N GLY A 336 -15.52 38.07 12.47
CA GLY A 336 -15.85 38.92 11.33
C GLY A 336 -16.65 38.25 10.20
N LEU A 337 -16.90 39.01 9.14
CA LEU A 337 -17.48 38.53 7.87
C LEU A 337 -16.36 38.14 6.92
N TYR A 338 -16.49 36.95 6.34
CA TYR A 338 -15.51 36.36 5.44
C TYR A 338 -16.05 36.22 4.02
N ASN A 339 -15.28 36.69 3.04
CA ASN A 339 -15.60 36.55 1.62
C ASN A 339 -15.56 35.08 1.18
N THR A 340 -16.60 34.64 0.48
CA THR A 340 -16.59 33.36 -0.24
C THR A 340 -16.14 33.57 -1.69
N SER A 341 -15.90 32.49 -2.43
CA SER A 341 -15.67 32.54 -3.88
C SER A 341 -16.95 32.79 -4.69
N GLN A 342 -18.14 32.77 -4.08
CA GLN A 342 -19.43 32.72 -4.78
C GLN A 342 -20.16 34.07 -4.83
N GLU A 343 -20.64 34.42 -6.01
CA GLU A 343 -21.57 35.51 -6.26
C GLU A 343 -22.99 35.14 -5.83
N ALA A 344 -23.68 36.06 -5.16
CA ALA A 344 -25.09 35.91 -4.82
C ALA A 344 -26.02 36.63 -5.80
N ALA A 345 -25.57 37.76 -6.36
CA ALA A 345 -26.24 38.56 -7.38
C ALA A 345 -25.24 39.56 -8.02
N VAL A 346 -25.65 40.26 -9.08
CA VAL A 346 -24.85 41.26 -9.83
C VAL A 346 -24.02 42.17 -8.93
N ASN A 347 -24.59 42.64 -7.82
CA ASN A 347 -23.94 43.53 -6.86
C ASN A 347 -23.69 42.89 -5.49
N LYS A 348 -23.89 41.58 -5.33
CA LYS A 348 -23.78 40.89 -4.03
C LYS A 348 -22.94 39.61 -4.07
N ILE A 349 -22.28 39.32 -2.95
CA ILE A 349 -21.50 38.10 -2.74
C ILE A 349 -22.02 37.33 -1.55
N LEU A 350 -21.81 36.02 -1.55
CA LEU A 350 -21.99 35.23 -0.35
C LEU A 350 -20.84 35.49 0.63
N THR A 351 -21.17 35.59 1.91
CA THR A 351 -20.21 35.71 3.01
C THR A 351 -20.53 34.70 4.09
N VAL A 352 -19.56 34.41 4.96
CA VAL A 352 -19.80 33.63 6.18
C VAL A 352 -19.40 34.48 7.38
N ARG A 353 -20.31 34.67 8.33
CA ARG A 353 -20.02 35.37 9.58
C ARG A 353 -19.47 34.40 10.61
N PHE A 354 -18.27 34.64 11.12
CA PHE A 354 -17.60 33.72 12.04
C PHE A 354 -18.05 33.85 13.51
N SER A 355 -18.95 34.78 13.82
CA SER A 355 -19.60 34.87 15.14
C SER A 355 -20.71 33.84 15.33
N ASP A 356 -21.46 33.49 14.27
CA ASP A 356 -22.67 32.67 14.34
C ASP A 356 -22.81 31.64 13.19
N GLY A 357 -21.93 31.66 12.19
CA GLY A 357 -21.97 30.77 11.02
C GLY A 357 -23.00 31.18 9.96
N PHE A 358 -23.59 32.37 10.08
CA PHE A 358 -24.61 32.85 9.16
C PHE A 358 -24.06 33.03 7.74
N SER A 359 -24.76 32.49 6.73
CA SER A 359 -24.25 32.43 5.33
C SER A 359 -25.31 32.38 4.23
N ASN A 360 -26.55 32.81 4.47
CA ASN A 360 -27.61 32.73 3.45
C ASN A 360 -27.58 33.94 2.48
N VAL A 361 -28.46 33.94 1.47
CA VAL A 361 -28.61 35.06 0.52
C VAL A 361 -29.05 36.36 1.22
N ALA A 362 -29.77 36.27 2.34
CA ALA A 362 -30.09 37.43 3.16
C ALA A 362 -28.86 38.03 3.87
N GLY A 363 -27.77 37.26 4.00
CA GLY A 363 -26.44 37.68 4.43
C GLY A 363 -25.48 38.01 3.30
N ALA A 364 -25.98 38.21 2.08
CA ALA A 364 -25.16 38.64 0.97
C ALA A 364 -24.85 40.14 1.06
N TRP A 365 -23.60 40.50 0.79
CA TRP A 365 -23.08 41.88 0.93
C TRP A 365 -22.55 42.41 -0.39
N TYR A 366 -22.34 43.73 -0.49
CA TYR A 366 -21.85 44.34 -1.73
C TYR A 366 -20.46 43.84 -2.11
N LYS A 367 -20.24 43.58 -3.40
CA LYS A 367 -18.96 43.12 -3.96
C LYS A 367 -17.80 44.08 -3.65
N THR A 368 -18.11 45.37 -3.63
CA THR A 368 -17.20 46.48 -3.39
C THR A 368 -16.97 46.79 -1.90
N SER A 369 -17.62 46.05 -0.98
CA SER A 369 -17.36 46.18 0.46
C SER A 369 -16.10 45.42 0.88
N TRP A 370 -15.47 45.89 1.96
CA TRP A 370 -14.22 45.34 2.48
C TRP A 370 -14.50 44.31 3.57
N TRP A 371 -14.13 43.04 3.33
CA TRP A 371 -14.36 41.94 4.26
C TRP A 371 -13.13 41.05 4.40
N LEU A 372 -13.11 40.24 5.45
CA LEU A 372 -11.98 39.36 5.73
C LEU A 372 -11.85 38.27 4.67
N ASN A 373 -10.61 37.87 4.38
CA ASN A 373 -10.33 36.76 3.48
C ASN A 373 -9.56 35.68 4.20
N ARG A 374 -10.10 34.47 4.22
CA ARG A 374 -9.39 33.28 4.67
C ARG A 374 -9.09 32.42 3.45
N CYS A 375 -7.83 32.28 3.08
CA CYS A 375 -7.44 31.55 1.88
C CYS A 375 -7.34 30.04 2.14
N VAL A 376 -7.63 29.24 1.11
CA VAL A 376 -7.48 27.78 1.12
C VAL A 376 -6.65 27.31 -0.08
N LYS A 377 -6.04 26.12 0.00
CA LYS A 377 -5.39 25.48 -1.14
C LYS A 377 -5.69 23.99 -1.21
#